data_AF-A0A6N9Q7N2-F1
#
_entry.id   AF-A0A6N9Q7N2-F1
#
_cell.length_a   1.000
_cell.length_b   1.000
_cell.length_c   1.000
_cell.angle_alpha   90.00
_cell.angle_beta   90.00
_cell.angle_gamma   90.00
#
_symmetry.space_group_name_H-M   'P 1'
#
loop_
_entity.id
_entity.type
_entity.pdbx_description
1 polymer ?
#
loop_
_entity_poly.entity_id
_entity_poly.type
_entity_poly.pdbx_seq_one_letter_code
_entity_poly.pdbx_strand_id
1 'polypeptide(L)'
;MIKSKVIKDFRDKYSTSIYKKGDMFTSDKKERIEELQKLGYLSKEEKLTEKEQFEGPKHVGGGNYELPNGEKVKGKEKAFARLKELTKKND
;
A
#
# COMPACT_ATOMS: atom_id res chain seq x y z
N MET A 1 -10.57 2.22 11.99
CA MET A 1 -11.12 2.78 10.74
C MET A 1 -10.33 2.32 9.52
N ILE A 2 -10.88 1.38 8.75
CA ILE A 2 -10.32 0.90 7.48
C ILE A 2 -10.87 1.80 6.37
N LYS A 3 -10.02 2.25 5.46
CA LYS A 3 -10.40 3.08 4.32
C LYS A 3 -10.13 2.31 3.02
N SER A 4 -11.08 2.32 2.11
CA SER A 4 -10.94 1.67 0.80
C SER A 4 -11.60 2.52 -0.27
N LYS A 5 -10.98 2.54 -1.46
CA LYS A 5 -11.51 3.27 -2.62
C LYS A 5 -12.66 2.51 -3.25
N VAL A 6 -13.73 3.22 -3.56
CA VAL A 6 -14.91 2.69 -4.22
C VAL A 6 -14.64 2.59 -5.72
N ILE A 7 -14.73 1.38 -6.27
CA ILE A 7 -14.48 1.13 -7.71
C ILE A 7 -15.77 0.97 -8.51
N LYS A 8 -16.87 0.66 -7.82
CA LYS A 8 -18.20 0.51 -8.39
C LYS A 8 -19.21 1.14 -7.44
N ASP A 9 -20.17 1.83 -7.99
CA ASP A 9 -21.28 2.43 -7.25
C ASP A 9 -22.05 1.38 -6.45
N PHE A 10 -22.27 1.68 -5.17
CA PHE A 10 -23.05 0.83 -4.28
C PHE A 10 -23.77 1.66 -3.21
N ARG A 11 -24.90 1.13 -2.76
CA ARG A 11 -25.63 1.68 -1.62
C ARG A 11 -25.26 0.90 -0.38
N ASP A 12 -24.73 1.59 0.63
CA ASP A 12 -24.44 0.93 1.89
C ASP A 12 -25.73 0.71 2.70
N LYS A 13 -25.94 -0.53 3.18
CA LYS A 13 -27.13 -0.91 3.93
C LYS A 13 -27.12 -0.37 5.37
N TYR A 14 -25.95 -0.06 5.93
CA TYR A 14 -25.79 0.40 7.31
C TYR A 14 -25.81 1.93 7.42
N SER A 15 -25.25 2.63 6.43
CA SER A 15 -25.17 4.09 6.39
C SER A 15 -26.28 4.72 5.55
N THR A 16 -27.02 3.95 4.73
CA THR A 16 -27.98 4.45 3.71
C THR A 16 -27.35 5.36 2.64
N SER A 17 -26.08 5.70 2.80
CA SER A 17 -25.25 6.47 1.88
C SER A 17 -25.02 5.73 0.57
N ILE A 18 -25.09 6.46 -0.53
CA ILE A 18 -24.76 5.99 -1.86
C ILE A 18 -23.31 6.41 -2.14
N TYR A 19 -22.44 5.42 -2.33
CA TYR A 19 -21.06 5.64 -2.70
C TYR A 19 -20.91 5.45 -4.19
N LYS A 20 -20.29 6.41 -4.87
CA LYS A 20 -20.00 6.35 -6.30
C LYS A 20 -18.58 5.86 -6.53
N LYS A 21 -18.34 5.35 -7.74
CA LYS A 21 -16.98 5.04 -8.20
C LYS A 21 -16.08 6.28 -8.02
N GLY A 22 -14.99 6.12 -7.29
CA GLY A 22 -14.04 7.16 -6.95
C GLY A 22 -14.13 7.64 -5.50
N ASP A 23 -15.25 7.42 -4.81
CA ASP A 23 -15.41 7.81 -3.41
C ASP A 23 -14.51 6.98 -2.47
N MET A 24 -14.31 7.48 -1.26
CA MET A 24 -13.65 6.75 -0.19
C MET A 24 -14.67 6.19 0.77
N PHE A 25 -14.66 4.87 0.94
CA PHE A 25 -15.48 4.18 1.93
C PHE A 25 -14.65 3.94 3.19
N THR A 26 -15.19 4.35 4.33
CA THR A 26 -14.53 4.16 5.64
C THR A 26 -15.43 3.32 6.54
N SER A 27 -14.88 2.23 7.10
CA SER A 27 -15.60 1.35 8.01
C SER A 27 -14.66 0.76 9.05
N ASP A 28 -15.15 0.56 10.26
CA ASP A 28 -14.41 -0.14 11.32
C ASP A 28 -14.54 -1.66 11.22
N LYS A 29 -15.51 -2.16 10.43
CA LYS A 29 -15.75 -3.59 10.25
C LYS A 29 -14.92 -4.12 9.07
N LYS A 30 -13.87 -4.88 9.38
CA LYS A 30 -13.01 -5.53 8.37
C LYS A 30 -13.80 -6.47 7.46
N GLU A 31 -14.69 -7.28 8.04
CA GLU A 31 -15.56 -8.21 7.32
C GLU A 31 -16.35 -7.50 6.21
N ARG A 32 -16.91 -6.32 6.52
CA ARG A 32 -17.68 -5.51 5.57
C ARG A 32 -16.83 -5.02 4.39
N ILE A 33 -15.58 -4.64 4.65
CA ILE A 33 -14.64 -4.21 3.61
C ILE A 33 -14.29 -5.40 2.72
N GLU A 34 -13.96 -6.55 3.32
CA GLU A 34 -13.59 -7.77 2.58
C GLU A 34 -14.76 -8.29 1.73
N GLU A 35 -15.99 -8.26 2.24
CA GLU A 35 -17.19 -8.58 1.47
C GLU A 35 -17.34 -7.68 0.25
N LEU A 36 -17.24 -6.36 0.44
CA LEU A 36 -17.39 -5.39 -0.64
C LEU A 36 -16.22 -5.46 -1.63
N GLN A 37 -15.01 -5.81 -1.19
CA GLN A 37 -13.87 -6.09 -2.06
C GLN A 37 -14.08 -7.38 -2.87
N LYS A 38 -14.59 -8.44 -2.25
CA LYS A 38 -14.90 -9.72 -2.91
C LYS A 38 -16.02 -9.57 -3.96
N LEU A 39 -16.99 -8.71 -3.67
CA LEU A 39 -18.08 -8.34 -4.58
C LEU A 39 -17.63 -7.36 -5.69
N GLY A 40 -16.42 -6.81 -5.61
CA GLY A 40 -15.88 -5.86 -6.59
C GLY A 40 -16.46 -4.45 -6.48
N TYR A 41 -16.97 -4.05 -5.31
CA TYR A 41 -17.40 -2.67 -5.03
C TYR A 41 -16.26 -1.80 -4.51
N LEU A 42 -15.34 -2.39 -3.74
CA LEU A 42 -14.16 -1.71 -3.21
C LEU A 42 -12.88 -2.24 -3.85
N SER A 43 -11.90 -1.34 -4.01
CA SER A 43 -10.54 -1.70 -4.42
C SER A 43 -9.94 -2.62 -3.37
N LYS A 44 -9.28 -3.69 -3.82
CA LYS A 44 -8.48 -4.61 -3.00
C LYS A 44 -7.18 -3.98 -2.48
N GLU A 45 -7.07 -2.65 -2.53
CA GLU A 45 -6.02 -1.90 -1.86
C GLU A 45 -6.22 -2.03 -0.35
N GLU A 46 -5.68 -3.12 0.18
CA GLU A 46 -5.38 -3.31 1.58
C GLU A 46 -4.49 -2.16 2.06
N LYS A 47 -4.89 -1.59 3.21
CA LYS A 47 -4.01 -0.87 4.12
C LYS A 47 -3.28 0.35 3.51
N LEU A 48 -3.93 1.50 3.66
CA LEU A 48 -3.27 2.63 4.31
C LEU A 48 -3.08 2.31 5.82
N THR A 49 -2.40 1.21 6.16
CA THR A 49 -1.45 1.36 7.27
C THR A 49 -0.40 2.28 6.71
N GLU A 50 0.07 3.21 7.52
CA GLU A 50 1.27 3.97 7.23
C GLU A 50 2.20 3.13 6.35
N LYS A 51 2.58 3.67 5.20
CA LYS A 51 3.91 3.35 4.71
C LYS A 51 4.80 3.66 5.92
N GLU A 52 5.09 2.65 6.73
CA GLU A 52 6.46 2.37 7.06
C GLU A 52 7.17 2.54 5.74
N GLN A 53 7.73 3.72 5.64
CA GLN A 53 8.61 4.19 4.62
C GLN A 53 9.87 3.35 4.81
N PHE A 54 9.76 2.04 4.66
CA PHE A 54 10.88 1.19 4.39
C PHE A 54 11.25 1.59 2.98
N GLU A 55 12.06 2.64 2.87
CA GLU A 55 12.69 3.10 1.65
C GLU A 55 13.56 1.96 1.15
N GLY A 56 12.92 0.97 0.54
CA GLY A 56 13.61 -0.04 -0.22
C GLY A 56 14.43 0.63 -1.32
N PRO A 57 15.48 -0.05 -1.81
CA PRO A 57 16.34 0.48 -2.84
C PRO A 57 15.52 0.99 -4.04
N LYS A 58 15.59 2.31 -4.29
CA LYS A 58 14.89 3.02 -5.36
C LYS A 58 15.57 2.72 -6.69
N HIS A 59 14.84 2.17 -7.66
CA HIS A 59 15.43 1.91 -8.98
C HIS A 59 15.65 3.22 -9.74
N VAL A 60 16.91 3.56 -10.03
CA VAL A 60 17.32 4.79 -10.73
C VAL A 60 17.63 4.59 -12.21
N GLY A 61 17.38 3.39 -12.74
CA GLY A 61 17.56 3.04 -14.15
C GLY A 61 18.90 2.38 -14.48
N GLY A 62 18.96 1.65 -15.60
CA GLY A 62 20.16 0.91 -16.02
C GLY A 62 20.56 -0.25 -15.10
N GLY A 63 19.62 -0.76 -14.29
CA GLY A 63 19.89 -1.77 -13.27
C GLY A 63 20.57 -1.23 -12.02
N ASN A 64 20.63 0.09 -11.84
CA ASN A 64 21.12 0.74 -10.63
C ASN A 64 19.98 1.03 -9.66
N TYR A 65 20.26 0.84 -8.38
CA TYR A 65 19.34 1.07 -7.28
C TYR A 65 19.98 2.00 -6.25
N GLU A 66 19.23 2.99 -5.77
CA GLU A 66 19.65 3.98 -4.78
C GLU A 66 19.05 3.62 -3.42
N LEU A 67 19.92 3.43 -2.42
CA LEU A 67 19.55 3.12 -1.04
C LEU A 67 19.13 4.40 -0.29
N PRO A 68 18.43 4.27 0.85
CA PRO A 68 18.00 5.44 1.65
C PRO A 68 19.17 6.25 2.21
N ASN A 69 20.39 5.69 2.25
CA ASN A 69 21.60 6.42 2.62
C ASN A 69 22.23 7.20 1.44
N GLY A 70 21.62 7.19 0.25
CA GLY A 70 22.15 7.80 -0.98
C GLY A 70 23.17 6.94 -1.73
N GLU A 71 23.46 5.72 -1.28
CA GLU A 71 24.40 4.81 -1.93
C GLU A 71 23.75 4.18 -3.17
N LYS A 72 24.48 4.12 -4.30
CA LYS A 72 24.00 3.51 -5.54
C LYS A 72 24.62 2.14 -5.74
N VAL A 73 23.77 1.12 -5.84
CA VAL A 73 24.15 -0.27 -6.01
C VAL A 73 23.58 -0.83 -7.30
N LYS A 74 24.47 -1.41 -8.12
CA LYS A 74 24.08 -2.08 -9.37
C LYS A 74 23.60 -3.51 -9.07
N GLY A 75 22.38 -3.80 -9.47
CA GLY A 75 21.73 -5.10 -9.29
C GLY A 75 20.80 -5.13 -8.08
N LYS A 76 19.59 -5.67 -8.31
CA LYS A 76 18.51 -5.74 -7.31
C LYS A 76 18.96 -6.48 -6.06
N GLU A 77 19.59 -7.63 -6.22
CA GLU A 77 20.00 -8.48 -5.09
C GLU A 77 21.01 -7.79 -4.18
N LYS A 78 22.02 -7.14 -4.78
CA LYS A 78 23.02 -6.37 -4.04
C LYS A 78 22.39 -5.20 -3.29
N ALA A 79 21.44 -4.50 -3.93
CA ALA A 79 20.75 -3.38 -3.32
C ALA A 79 19.90 -3.82 -2.11
N PHE A 80 19.23 -4.97 -2.20
CA PHE A 80 18.47 -5.54 -1.08
C PHE A 80 19.38 -6.05 0.06
N ALA A 81 20.50 -6.70 -0.27
CA ALA A 81 21.48 -7.13 0.73
C ALA A 81 22.03 -5.93 1.49
N ARG A 82 22.41 -4.88 0.76
CA ARG A 82 22.93 -3.64 1.33
C ARG A 82 21.91 -2.89 2.18
N LEU A 83 20.65 -2.87 1.75
CA LEU A 83 19.55 -2.30 2.53
C LEU A 83 19.42 -3.02 3.87
N LYS A 84 19.42 -4.37 3.85
CA LYS A 84 19.35 -5.17 5.08
C LYS A 84 20.52 -4.88 6.03
N GLU A 85 21.73 -4.72 5.49
CA GLU A 85 22.89 -4.33 6.30
C GLU A 85 22.70 -2.96 6.95
N LEU A 86 22.23 -1.96 6.19
CA LEU A 86 21.97 -0.61 6.70
C LEU A 86 20.92 -0.61 7.80
N THR A 87 19.83 -1.37 7.63
CA THR A 87 18.77 -1.47 8.64
C THR A 87 19.26 -2.15 9.92
N LYS A 88 20.27 -3.03 9.83
CA LYS A 88 20.83 -3.77 10.96
C LYS A 88 21.92 -3.00 11.72
N LYS A 89 22.48 -1.95 11.11
CA LYS A 89 23.53 -1.12 11.72
C LYS A 89 22.97 0.00 12.60
N ASN A 90 21.65 0.20 12.58
CA ASN A 90 20.93 1.23 13.33
C ASN A 90 20.17 0.70 14.57
N ASP A 91 20.41 -0.55 14.96
CA ASP A 91 19.94 -1.18 16.21
C ASP A 91 21.14 -1.38 17.16
#